data_AF-A0A2W6UQW7-F1
#
_entry.id   AF-A0A2W6UQW7-F1
#
_cell.length_a   1.000
_cell.length_b   1.000
_cell.length_c   1.000
_cell.angle_alpha   90.00
_cell.angle_beta   90.00
_cell.angle_gamma   90.00
#
_symmetry.space_group_name_H-M   'P 1'
#
loop_
_entity.id
_entity.type
_entity.pdbx_description
1 polymer ?
#
loop_
_entity_poly.entity_id
_entity_poly.type
_entity_poly.pdbx_seq_one_letter_code
_entity_poly.pdbx_strand_id
1 'polypeptide(L)'
;MPPESNDAPGGAPAAGAAPAAGPVSAADTVDTRATRAAARAASAPAGAAPLSRAGSDRRPVAPRSWTAGGSTVQDWGYDLLGWAMISFAAGILLSAGIPSVVPGATGVLIAGIALWLGMAVPVAFAFARSRPRGLLRFRPVDLLYGVVLGGVLRLAQGWFEQAAAGGPVPFPSYPTIDGQLSSSWWFADALAPVVISPVIEEFFFRGVLLVVIYTVVRRALGARVAAFVAVVVTTGVFVAAHTLNGALGWDDVVSYALVGIVCGMLVLLTRRIWGAVLVHIVFNATWVALATAGTLLS
;
A
#
# COMPACT_ATOMS: atom_id res chain seq x y z
N MET A 1 -44.76 23.93 -45.30
CA MET A 1 -45.90 23.11 -44.87
C MET A 1 -45.51 22.42 -43.57
N PRO A 2 -46.40 22.41 -42.56
CA PRO A 2 -46.05 22.32 -41.14
C PRO A 2 -46.28 20.86 -40.62
N PRO A 3 -46.53 20.60 -39.33
CA PRO A 3 -45.66 19.80 -38.47
C PRO A 3 -46.34 18.51 -37.96
N GLU A 4 -45.60 17.63 -37.27
CA GLU A 4 -46.22 16.69 -36.33
C GLU A 4 -45.53 16.78 -34.97
N SER A 5 -46.31 17.39 -34.07
CA SER A 5 -46.30 17.25 -32.63
C SER A 5 -46.53 15.80 -32.20
N ASN A 6 -45.85 15.36 -31.14
CA ASN A 6 -46.47 14.40 -30.24
C ASN A 6 -46.16 14.73 -28.77
N ASP A 7 -47.26 15.03 -28.08
CA ASP A 7 -47.53 15.01 -26.65
C ASP A 7 -47.12 13.66 -26.00
N ALA A 8 -46.94 13.46 -24.70
CA ALA A 8 -46.81 14.28 -23.50
C ALA A 8 -46.27 13.31 -22.37
N PRO A 9 -46.66 13.36 -21.08
CA PRO A 9 -45.70 13.54 -19.98
C PRO A 9 -45.56 12.32 -19.05
N GLY A 10 -44.34 12.03 -18.59
CA GLY A 10 -44.06 11.06 -17.52
C GLY A 10 -43.93 11.75 -16.17
N GLY A 11 -44.90 11.55 -15.28
CA GLY A 11 -45.00 12.21 -13.97
C GLY A 11 -43.83 11.95 -13.03
N ALA A 12 -43.45 13.02 -12.33
CA ALA A 12 -42.54 12.96 -11.19
C ALA A 12 -43.27 12.39 -9.95
N PRO A 13 -42.67 11.45 -9.20
CA PRO A 13 -43.21 11.02 -7.92
C PRO A 13 -43.04 12.11 -6.86
N ALA A 14 -44.13 12.36 -6.13
CA ALA A 14 -44.25 13.29 -5.03
C ALA A 14 -43.19 13.04 -3.95
N ALA A 15 -42.48 14.11 -3.56
CA ALA A 15 -41.64 14.15 -2.39
C ALA A 15 -42.51 14.00 -1.13
N GLY A 16 -42.39 12.87 -0.45
CA GLY A 16 -42.95 12.67 0.88
C GLY A 16 -42.28 13.61 1.88
N ALA A 17 -43.08 14.47 2.48
CA ALA A 17 -42.68 15.35 3.58
C ALA A 17 -42.20 14.51 4.77
N ALA A 18 -40.94 14.69 5.16
CA ALA A 18 -40.41 14.15 6.40
C ALA A 18 -41.03 14.90 7.60
N PRO A 19 -41.44 14.20 8.68
CA PRO A 19 -41.95 14.85 9.87
C PRO A 19 -40.83 15.64 10.57
N ALA A 20 -41.18 16.87 10.98
CA ALA A 20 -40.32 17.77 11.71
C ALA A 20 -39.82 17.13 13.01
N ALA A 21 -38.50 17.03 13.14
CA ALA A 21 -37.83 16.70 14.40
C ALA A 21 -38.03 17.86 15.38
N GLY A 22 -38.78 17.61 16.46
CA GLY A 22 -38.90 18.53 17.58
C GLY A 22 -37.55 18.75 18.28
N PRO A 23 -37.36 19.90 18.95
CA PRO A 23 -36.12 20.22 19.63
C PRO A 23 -35.92 19.26 20.81
N VAL A 24 -34.86 18.46 20.76
CA VAL A 24 -34.41 17.64 21.88
C VAL A 24 -33.78 18.57 22.91
N SER A 25 -34.48 18.76 24.03
CA SER A 25 -34.04 19.55 25.17
C SER A 25 -32.72 19.02 25.73
N ALA A 26 -31.67 19.84 25.65
CA ALA A 26 -30.30 19.53 26.09
C ALA A 26 -30.11 19.72 27.62
N ALA A 27 -31.01 19.18 28.44
CA ALA A 27 -31.02 19.48 29.88
C ALA A 27 -31.09 18.27 30.83
N ASP A 28 -30.96 17.02 30.38
CA ASP A 28 -31.18 15.86 31.27
C ASP A 28 -30.10 14.76 31.28
N THR A 29 -28.88 15.08 30.86
CA THR A 29 -27.71 14.20 31.08
C THR A 29 -26.89 14.66 32.29
N VAL A 30 -27.54 14.77 33.45
CA VAL A 30 -26.86 14.84 34.75
C VAL A 30 -26.75 13.42 35.32
N ASP A 31 -25.54 12.88 35.24
CA ASP A 31 -24.90 12.09 36.29
C ASP A 31 -25.71 10.99 37.01
N THR A 32 -26.28 10.05 36.26
CA THR A 32 -26.88 8.82 36.82
C THR A 32 -25.85 7.75 37.20
N ARG A 33 -24.57 7.94 36.85
CA ARG A 33 -23.52 6.93 37.09
C ARG A 33 -22.80 7.15 38.42
N ALA A 34 -22.52 8.40 38.81
CA ALA A 34 -21.94 8.68 40.13
C ALA A 34 -22.93 8.43 41.27
N THR A 35 -24.21 8.78 41.06
CA THR A 35 -25.29 8.55 42.04
C THR A 35 -25.58 7.07 42.30
N ARG A 36 -25.53 6.20 41.28
CA ARG A 36 -25.65 4.74 41.48
C ARG A 36 -24.45 4.10 42.17
N ALA A 37 -23.25 4.65 41.98
CA ALA A 37 -22.05 4.17 42.66
C ALA A 37 -22.07 4.52 44.16
N ALA A 38 -22.54 5.72 44.51
CA ALA A 38 -22.71 6.15 45.90
C ALA A 38 -23.80 5.35 46.63
N ALA A 39 -24.93 5.06 45.97
CA ALA A 39 -26.02 4.28 46.56
C ALA A 39 -25.64 2.81 46.87
N ARG A 40 -24.73 2.21 46.07
CA ARG A 40 -24.22 0.83 46.32
C ARG A 40 -23.18 0.77 47.44
N ALA A 41 -22.49 1.86 47.75
CA ALA A 41 -21.55 1.91 48.86
C ALA A 41 -22.25 1.98 50.23
N ALA A 42 -23.46 2.56 50.28
CA ALA A 42 -24.22 2.79 51.51
C ALA A 42 -25.04 1.58 52.00
N SER A 43 -25.12 0.49 51.22
CA SER A 43 -25.94 -0.70 51.53
C SER A 43 -25.11 -1.95 51.86
N ALA A 44 -23.81 -1.80 52.12
CA ALA A 44 -22.96 -2.91 52.57
C ALA A 44 -23.18 -3.16 54.09
N PRO A 45 -23.58 -4.37 54.51
CA PRO A 45 -23.76 -4.68 55.92
C PRO A 45 -22.43 -4.58 56.68
N ALA A 46 -22.45 -3.82 57.78
CA ALA A 46 -21.33 -3.70 58.71
C ALA A 46 -21.10 -5.05 59.39
N GLY A 47 -20.06 -5.79 58.95
CA GLY A 47 -19.69 -7.07 59.56
C GLY A 47 -19.11 -8.12 58.61
N ALA A 48 -19.16 -7.90 57.28
CA ALA A 48 -18.48 -8.79 56.35
C ALA A 48 -16.97 -8.51 56.39
N ALA A 49 -16.21 -9.43 57.00
CA ALA A 49 -14.75 -9.44 56.95
C ALA A 49 -14.27 -9.20 55.51
N PRO A 50 -13.23 -8.39 55.28
CA PRO A 50 -12.72 -8.14 53.94
C PRO A 50 -12.20 -9.46 53.39
N LEU A 51 -13.02 -10.13 52.57
CA LEU A 51 -12.55 -11.17 51.69
C LEU A 51 -11.47 -10.50 50.84
N SER A 52 -10.22 -10.83 51.18
CA SER A 52 -9.04 -10.50 50.42
C SER A 52 -9.39 -10.70 48.95
N ARG A 53 -9.62 -9.59 48.23
CA ARG A 53 -9.81 -9.61 46.80
C ARG A 53 -8.49 -10.12 46.27
N ALA A 54 -8.40 -11.43 46.10
CA ALA A 54 -7.33 -12.10 45.38
C ALA A 54 -7.27 -11.38 44.04
N GLY A 55 -6.35 -10.42 43.95
CA GLY A 55 -6.10 -9.65 42.77
C GLY A 55 -5.81 -10.68 41.71
N SER A 56 -6.72 -10.83 40.74
CA SER A 56 -6.40 -11.65 39.60
C SER A 56 -5.24 -10.92 38.92
N ASP A 57 -4.03 -11.39 39.20
CA ASP A 57 -2.80 -11.07 38.49
C ASP A 57 -3.00 -11.55 37.05
N ARG A 58 -3.81 -10.81 36.30
CA ARG A 58 -3.94 -10.95 34.86
C ARG A 58 -2.61 -10.49 34.31
N ARG A 59 -1.67 -11.43 34.20
CA ARG A 59 -0.41 -11.26 33.48
C ARG A 59 -0.73 -10.51 32.18
N PRO A 60 -0.09 -9.34 31.93
CA PRO A 60 -0.29 -8.60 30.70
C PRO A 60 -0.01 -9.53 29.52
N VAL A 61 -1.05 -9.94 28.79
CA VAL A 61 -0.87 -10.78 27.61
C VAL A 61 -0.16 -9.92 26.58
N ALA A 62 1.06 -10.31 26.20
CA ALA A 62 1.86 -9.57 25.24
C ALA A 62 1.04 -9.30 23.96
N PRO A 63 1.02 -8.05 23.45
CA PRO A 63 0.20 -7.70 22.31
C PRO A 63 0.58 -8.54 21.08
N ARG A 64 -0.40 -9.21 20.48
CA ARG A 64 -0.20 -10.05 19.30
C ARG A 64 0.21 -9.19 18.09
N SER A 65 1.16 -9.70 17.31
CA SER A 65 1.57 -9.05 16.06
C SER A 65 0.50 -9.15 14.97
N TRP A 66 0.60 -8.34 13.91
CA TRP A 66 -0.38 -8.34 12.83
C TRP A 66 -0.51 -9.71 12.14
N THR A 67 0.61 -10.41 11.92
CA THR A 67 0.61 -11.78 11.35
C THR A 67 -0.13 -12.81 12.20
N ALA A 68 -0.29 -12.55 13.50
CA ALA A 68 -1.01 -13.41 14.43
C ALA A 68 -2.52 -13.09 14.50
N GLY A 69 -3.01 -12.11 13.72
CA GLY A 69 -4.42 -11.70 13.71
C GLY A 69 -4.77 -10.79 14.89
N GLY A 70 -3.87 -9.88 15.27
CA GLY A 70 -4.15 -8.89 16.32
C GLY A 70 -5.28 -7.92 15.95
N SER A 71 -5.81 -7.19 16.94
CA SER A 71 -6.95 -6.28 16.74
C SER A 71 -6.73 -5.20 15.68
N THR A 72 -5.48 -4.81 15.41
CA THR A 72 -5.15 -3.76 14.41
C THR A 72 -5.36 -4.18 12.96
N VAL A 73 -5.64 -5.45 12.66
CA VAL A 73 -5.96 -5.91 11.29
C VAL A 73 -7.39 -6.43 11.17
N GLN A 74 -8.22 -6.27 12.20
CA GLN A 74 -9.62 -6.73 12.13
C GLN A 74 -10.40 -5.97 11.06
N ASP A 75 -10.13 -4.67 10.95
CA ASP A 75 -10.69 -3.74 9.98
C ASP A 75 -10.14 -3.89 8.55
N TRP A 76 -9.11 -4.71 8.35
CA TRP A 76 -8.46 -4.92 7.06
C TRP A 76 -9.14 -6.11 6.37
N GLY A 77 -10.31 -5.85 5.77
CA GLY A 77 -11.17 -6.85 5.13
C GLY A 77 -11.31 -6.69 3.61
N TYR A 78 -12.29 -7.38 3.04
CA TYR A 78 -12.58 -7.37 1.60
C TYR A 78 -12.91 -5.97 1.07
N ASP A 79 -13.59 -5.13 1.86
CA ASP A 79 -13.92 -3.77 1.44
C ASP A 79 -12.67 -2.93 1.15
N LEU A 80 -11.67 -3.00 2.03
CA LEU A 80 -10.39 -2.29 1.82
C LEU A 80 -9.65 -2.84 0.61
N LEU A 81 -9.66 -4.16 0.41
CA LEU A 81 -9.07 -4.79 -0.78
C LEU A 81 -9.74 -4.29 -2.06
N GLY A 82 -11.08 -4.29 -2.09
CA GLY A 82 -11.87 -3.83 -3.23
C GLY A 82 -11.56 -2.38 -3.59
N TRP A 83 -11.62 -1.47 -2.61
CA TRP A 83 -11.30 -0.05 -2.83
C TRP A 83 -9.85 0.18 -3.26
N ALA A 84 -8.89 -0.56 -2.69
CA ALA A 84 -7.49 -0.48 -3.10
C ALA A 84 -7.30 -0.91 -4.55
N MET A 85 -7.93 -2.01 -4.98
CA MET A 85 -7.84 -2.50 -6.35
C MET A 85 -8.55 -1.57 -7.35
N ILE A 86 -9.71 -1.01 -7.00
CA ILE A 86 -10.42 -0.03 -7.85
C ILE A 86 -9.59 1.24 -8.02
N SER A 87 -9.08 1.80 -6.92
CA SER A 87 -8.22 3.00 -6.97
C SER A 87 -6.96 2.76 -7.79
N PHE A 88 -6.34 1.60 -7.65
CA PHE A 88 -5.15 1.22 -8.41
C PHE A 88 -5.45 1.05 -9.90
N ALA A 89 -6.53 0.35 -10.24
CA ALA A 89 -6.96 0.19 -11.63
C ALA A 89 -7.28 1.55 -12.28
N ALA A 90 -7.95 2.45 -11.57
CA ALA A 90 -8.20 3.81 -12.04
C ALA A 90 -6.88 4.59 -12.26
N GLY A 91 -5.92 4.47 -11.34
CA GLY A 91 -4.58 5.05 -11.49
C GLY A 91 -3.85 4.55 -12.74
N ILE A 92 -3.88 3.24 -13.02
CA ILE A 92 -3.31 2.65 -14.23
C ILE A 92 -3.99 3.18 -15.49
N LEU A 93 -5.33 3.16 -15.54
CA LEU A 93 -6.08 3.61 -16.72
C LEU A 93 -5.85 5.10 -17.02
N LEU A 94 -5.83 5.94 -15.99
CA LEU A 94 -5.50 7.36 -16.14
C LEU A 94 -4.06 7.54 -16.61
N SER A 95 -3.10 6.85 -16.00
CA SER A 95 -1.69 6.92 -16.39
C SER A 95 -1.48 6.54 -17.86
N ALA A 96 -2.12 5.47 -18.33
CA ALA A 96 -2.06 5.05 -19.72
C ALA A 96 -2.77 6.02 -20.69
N GLY A 97 -3.88 6.64 -20.26
CA GLY A 97 -4.68 7.52 -21.10
C GLY A 97 -4.14 8.94 -21.24
N ILE A 98 -3.55 9.51 -20.19
CA ILE A 98 -3.10 10.92 -20.16
C ILE A 98 -2.16 11.29 -21.32
N PRO A 99 -1.14 10.49 -21.67
CA PRO A 99 -0.21 10.83 -22.77
C PRO A 99 -0.89 10.95 -24.14
N SER A 100 -2.08 10.37 -24.33
CA SER A 100 -2.84 10.47 -25.58
C SER A 100 -3.53 11.83 -25.78
N VAL A 101 -3.74 12.58 -24.68
CA VAL A 101 -4.42 13.88 -24.68
C VAL A 101 -3.51 15.04 -24.29
N VAL A 102 -2.45 14.77 -23.52
CA VAL A 102 -1.43 15.75 -23.14
C VAL A 102 -0.08 15.21 -23.62
N PRO A 103 0.42 15.63 -24.80
CA PRO A 103 1.70 15.16 -25.31
C PRO A 103 2.90 15.72 -24.54
N GLY A 104 4.04 15.04 -24.68
CA GLY A 104 5.34 15.51 -24.16
C GLY A 104 5.55 15.25 -22.66
N ALA A 105 6.59 15.89 -22.11
CA ALA A 105 7.04 15.65 -20.74
C ALA A 105 5.97 15.94 -19.66
N THR A 106 5.13 16.95 -19.90
CA THR A 106 4.01 17.29 -19.01
C THR A 106 3.01 16.15 -18.90
N GLY A 107 2.67 15.49 -20.01
CA GLY A 107 1.79 14.32 -20.01
C GLY A 107 2.36 13.16 -19.21
N VAL A 108 3.64 12.85 -19.41
CA VAL A 108 4.34 11.79 -18.68
C VAL A 108 4.37 12.07 -17.18
N LEU A 109 4.63 13.32 -16.77
CA LEU A 109 4.62 13.71 -15.36
C LEU A 109 3.22 13.55 -14.74
N ILE A 110 2.17 14.04 -15.40
CA ILE A 110 0.79 13.93 -14.90
C ILE A 110 0.37 12.45 -14.85
N ALA A 111 0.75 11.64 -15.83
CA ALA A 111 0.51 10.20 -15.85
C ALA A 111 1.17 9.48 -14.67
N GLY A 112 2.42 9.82 -14.34
CA GLY A 112 3.12 9.30 -13.16
C GLY A 112 2.42 9.70 -11.85
N ILE A 113 2.02 10.97 -11.72
CA ILE A 113 1.27 11.45 -10.56
C ILE A 113 -0.07 10.72 -10.41
N ALA A 114 -0.81 10.51 -11.50
CA ALA A 114 -2.08 9.79 -11.48
C ALA A 114 -1.92 8.34 -10.98
N LEU A 115 -0.88 7.64 -11.45
CA LEU A 115 -0.55 6.30 -10.98
C LEU A 115 -0.18 6.30 -9.49
N TRP A 116 0.67 7.24 -9.06
CA TRP A 116 1.04 7.39 -7.65
C TRP A 116 -0.16 7.67 -6.76
N LEU A 117 -1.08 8.53 -7.18
CA LEU A 117 -2.31 8.81 -6.42
C LEU A 117 -3.20 7.57 -6.34
N GLY A 118 -3.32 6.79 -7.42
CA GLY A 118 -4.07 5.53 -7.45
C GLY A 118 -3.60 4.53 -6.38
N MET A 119 -2.31 4.55 -6.02
CA MET A 119 -1.72 3.76 -4.95
C MET A 119 -1.69 4.46 -3.58
N ALA A 120 -1.36 5.75 -3.54
CA ALA A 120 -1.16 6.50 -2.30
C ALA A 120 -2.48 6.75 -1.54
N VAL A 121 -3.60 6.96 -2.25
CA VAL A 121 -4.92 7.15 -1.63
C VAL A 121 -5.34 5.94 -0.78
N PRO A 122 -5.34 4.70 -1.30
CA PRO A 122 -5.70 3.54 -0.47
C PRO A 122 -4.68 3.26 0.63
N VAL A 123 -3.39 3.59 0.44
CA VAL A 123 -2.39 3.56 1.52
C VAL A 123 -2.78 4.51 2.66
N ALA A 124 -3.02 5.79 2.35
CA ALA A 124 -3.40 6.78 3.34
C ALA A 124 -4.69 6.38 4.07
N PHE A 125 -5.71 5.92 3.33
CA PHE A 125 -6.98 5.45 3.89
C PHE A 125 -6.80 4.24 4.81
N ALA A 126 -6.03 3.23 4.39
CA ALA A 126 -5.77 2.04 5.18
C ALA A 126 -5.11 2.39 6.53
N PHE A 127 -4.05 3.20 6.50
CA PHE A 127 -3.28 3.59 7.69
C PHE A 127 -3.98 4.62 8.57
N ALA A 128 -4.91 5.41 8.02
CA ALA A 128 -5.81 6.27 8.78
C ALA A 128 -6.84 5.43 9.56
N ARG A 129 -7.35 4.34 8.98
CA ARG A 129 -8.29 3.44 9.64
C ARG A 129 -7.64 2.62 10.76
N SER A 130 -6.48 2.02 10.49
CA SER A 130 -5.72 1.30 11.52
C SER A 130 -4.28 1.04 11.10
N ARG A 131 -3.38 0.90 12.09
CA ARG A 131 -1.95 0.68 11.85
C ARG A 131 -1.55 -0.73 12.32
N PRO A 132 -1.26 -1.68 11.40
CA PRO A 132 -0.86 -3.02 11.77
C PRO A 132 0.36 -3.02 12.72
N ARG A 133 0.20 -3.64 13.90
CA ARG A 133 1.22 -3.58 14.96
C ARG A 133 2.58 -4.10 14.49
N GLY A 134 3.58 -3.22 14.51
CA GLY A 134 4.96 -3.53 14.17
C GLY A 134 5.33 -3.34 12.70
N LEU A 135 4.35 -3.15 11.80
CA LEU A 135 4.61 -3.02 10.36
C LEU A 135 5.50 -1.81 10.04
N LEU A 136 5.25 -0.68 10.69
CA LEU A 136 6.02 0.56 10.49
C LEU A 136 7.27 0.66 11.37
N ARG A 137 7.60 -0.39 12.14
CA ARG A 137 8.76 -0.34 13.03
C ARG A 137 10.04 -0.50 12.22
N PHE A 138 10.90 0.50 12.24
CA PHE A 138 12.24 0.43 11.69
C PHE A 138 13.20 -0.29 12.65
N ARG A 139 14.16 -1.06 12.12
CA ARG A 139 15.36 -1.46 12.86
C ARG A 139 16.60 -1.37 11.97
N PRO A 140 17.80 -1.16 12.53
CA PRO A 140 19.03 -1.06 11.74
C PRO A 140 19.31 -2.26 10.82
N VAL A 141 18.91 -3.48 11.20
CA VAL A 141 19.03 -4.66 10.33
C VAL A 141 18.28 -4.52 9.00
N ASP A 142 17.28 -3.63 8.91
CA ASP A 142 16.55 -3.37 7.67
C ASP A 142 17.45 -2.70 6.62
N LEU A 143 18.45 -1.92 7.05
CA LEU A 143 19.50 -1.37 6.17
C LEU A 143 20.35 -2.49 5.59
N LEU A 144 20.74 -3.47 6.42
CA LEU A 144 21.52 -4.62 5.96
C LEU A 144 20.74 -5.43 4.92
N TYR A 145 19.45 -5.70 5.17
CA TYR A 145 18.60 -6.37 4.19
C TYR A 145 18.48 -5.56 2.89
N GLY A 146 18.24 -4.25 3.00
CA GLY A 146 18.15 -3.34 1.87
C GLY A 146 19.38 -3.40 0.96
N VAL A 147 20.55 -3.18 1.54
CA VAL A 147 21.82 -3.14 0.80
C VAL A 147 22.14 -4.50 0.17
N VAL A 148 22.09 -5.57 0.96
CA VAL A 148 22.52 -6.90 0.50
C VAL A 148 21.54 -7.46 -0.53
N LEU A 149 20.24 -7.51 -0.22
CA LEU A 149 19.28 -8.12 -1.13
C LEU A 149 19.01 -7.24 -2.35
N GLY A 150 19.00 -5.90 -2.20
CA GLY A 150 18.88 -4.99 -3.34
C GLY A 150 20.05 -5.11 -4.32
N GLY A 151 21.28 -5.19 -3.81
CA GLY A 151 22.47 -5.43 -4.63
C GLY A 151 22.46 -6.79 -5.32
N VAL A 152 22.09 -7.87 -4.62
CA VAL A 152 21.97 -9.21 -5.22
C VAL A 152 20.92 -9.23 -6.33
N LEU A 153 19.76 -8.58 -6.11
CA LEU A 153 18.71 -8.48 -7.13
C LEU A 153 19.19 -7.70 -8.36
N ARG A 154 19.96 -6.62 -8.18
CA ARG A 154 20.55 -5.86 -9.29
C ARG A 154 21.53 -6.70 -10.10
N LEU A 155 22.38 -7.47 -9.44
CA LEU A 155 23.32 -8.40 -10.11
C LEU A 155 22.57 -9.51 -10.86
N ALA A 156 21.50 -10.04 -10.27
CA ALA A 156 20.66 -11.04 -10.93
C ALA A 156 19.98 -10.46 -12.19
N GLN A 157 19.42 -9.24 -12.11
CA GLN A 157 18.87 -8.56 -13.28
C GLN A 157 19.92 -8.41 -14.39
N GLY A 158 21.12 -7.91 -14.08
CA GLY A 158 22.18 -7.79 -15.08
C GLY A 158 22.64 -9.12 -15.68
N TRP A 159 22.49 -10.23 -14.96
CA TRP A 159 22.72 -11.58 -15.51
C TRP A 159 21.62 -11.96 -16.51
N PHE A 160 20.34 -11.69 -16.18
CA PHE A 160 19.23 -11.99 -17.07
C PHE A 160 19.28 -11.14 -18.35
N GLU A 161 19.62 -9.86 -18.25
CA GLU A 161 19.82 -8.97 -19.39
C GLU A 161 20.90 -9.52 -20.34
N GLN A 162 22.05 -9.96 -19.80
CA GLN A 162 23.11 -10.59 -20.61
C GLN A 162 22.66 -11.90 -21.25
N ALA A 163 21.90 -12.72 -20.53
CA ALA A 163 21.34 -13.96 -21.07
C ALA A 163 20.33 -13.68 -22.19
N ALA A 164 19.49 -12.65 -22.05
CA ALA A 164 18.52 -12.24 -23.06
C ALA A 164 19.20 -11.66 -24.31
N ALA A 165 20.31 -10.94 -24.14
CA ALA A 165 21.10 -10.38 -25.24
C ALA A 165 22.02 -11.41 -25.92
N GLY A 166 22.22 -12.59 -25.33
CA GLY A 166 23.12 -13.62 -25.85
C GLY A 166 24.61 -13.32 -25.68
N GLY A 167 24.97 -12.41 -24.76
CA GLY A 167 26.36 -12.01 -24.53
C GLY A 167 26.52 -10.80 -23.61
N PRO A 168 27.75 -10.27 -23.48
CA PRO A 168 28.01 -9.07 -22.68
C PRO A 168 27.21 -7.87 -23.19
N VAL A 169 26.59 -7.15 -22.26
CA VAL A 169 25.82 -5.93 -22.53
C VAL A 169 26.64 -4.74 -22.03
N PRO A 170 26.72 -3.62 -22.76
CA PRO A 170 27.33 -2.40 -22.25
C PRO A 170 26.63 -1.93 -20.96
N PHE A 171 27.30 -1.07 -20.19
CA PHE A 171 26.64 -0.42 -19.06
C PHE A 171 25.40 0.34 -19.57
N PRO A 172 24.30 0.37 -18.79
CA PRO A 172 23.17 1.23 -19.12
C PRO A 172 23.65 2.68 -19.20
N SER A 173 22.97 3.50 -19.98
CA SER A 173 23.25 4.93 -20.11
C SER A 173 21.97 5.71 -20.37
N TYR A 174 22.00 7.00 -20.04
CA TYR A 174 20.92 7.93 -20.31
C TYR A 174 21.11 8.61 -21.66
N PRO A 175 20.02 8.97 -22.36
CA PRO A 175 20.12 9.86 -23.52
C PRO A 175 20.63 11.24 -23.09
N THR A 176 21.57 11.79 -23.84
CA THR A 176 22.14 13.12 -23.61
C THR A 176 21.74 14.10 -24.72
N ILE A 177 21.57 15.37 -24.36
CA ILE A 177 21.39 16.49 -25.31
C ILE A 177 22.64 17.37 -25.20
N ASP A 178 23.36 17.55 -26.31
CA ASP A 178 24.63 18.29 -26.36
C ASP A 178 25.66 17.81 -25.33
N GLY A 179 25.71 16.50 -25.10
CA GLY A 179 26.62 15.86 -24.13
C GLY A 179 26.23 16.08 -22.66
N GLN A 180 25.03 16.62 -22.39
CA GLN A 180 24.52 16.83 -21.04
C GLN A 180 23.26 16.02 -20.76
N LEU A 181 23.06 15.66 -19.49
CA LEU A 181 21.80 15.10 -19.00
C LEU A 181 20.69 16.16 -19.05
N SER A 182 19.45 15.72 -19.20
CA SER A 182 18.29 16.61 -19.10
C SER A 182 18.27 17.36 -17.76
N SER A 183 17.85 18.63 -17.75
CA SER A 183 17.65 19.40 -16.52
C SER A 183 16.63 18.75 -15.56
N SER A 184 15.73 17.92 -16.08
CA SER A 184 14.76 17.14 -15.30
C SER A 184 15.32 15.83 -14.75
N TRP A 185 16.52 15.41 -15.14
CA TRP A 185 17.09 14.09 -14.81
C TRP A 185 17.08 13.79 -13.30
N TRP A 186 17.52 14.77 -12.49
CA TRP A 186 17.62 14.58 -11.04
C TRP A 186 16.28 14.21 -10.39
N PHE A 187 15.17 14.69 -10.97
CA PHE A 187 13.83 14.39 -10.48
C PHE A 187 13.26 13.15 -11.17
N ALA A 188 13.20 13.17 -12.51
CA ALA A 188 12.50 12.18 -13.32
C ALA A 188 13.20 10.82 -13.35
N ASP A 189 14.53 10.80 -13.33
CA ASP A 189 15.35 9.61 -13.53
C ASP A 189 16.10 9.17 -12.28
N ALA A 190 16.22 10.05 -11.27
CA ALA A 190 16.84 9.74 -9.99
C ALA A 190 15.81 9.76 -8.84
N LEU A 191 15.36 10.92 -8.36
CA LEU A 191 14.55 10.99 -7.13
C LEU A 191 13.23 10.22 -7.22
N ALA A 192 12.48 10.41 -8.31
CA ALA A 192 11.19 9.79 -8.50
C ALA A 192 11.28 8.26 -8.55
N PRO A 193 12.07 7.63 -9.45
CA PRO A 193 12.16 6.18 -9.55
C PRO A 193 12.98 5.53 -8.42
N VAL A 194 13.90 6.25 -7.76
CA VAL A 194 14.72 5.66 -6.68
C VAL A 194 14.00 5.73 -5.34
N VAL A 195 13.25 6.79 -5.06
CA VAL A 195 12.68 7.03 -3.73
C VAL A 195 11.16 7.10 -3.77
N ILE A 196 10.58 8.00 -4.59
CA ILE A 196 9.14 8.28 -4.53
C ILE A 196 8.32 7.05 -4.92
N SER A 197 8.59 6.49 -6.10
CA SER A 197 7.84 5.34 -6.62
C SER A 197 8.05 4.09 -5.75
N PRO A 198 9.29 3.68 -5.39
CA PRO A 198 9.49 2.50 -4.54
C PRO A 198 8.84 2.62 -3.17
N VAL A 199 8.83 3.81 -2.55
CA VAL A 199 8.14 4.01 -1.27
C VAL A 199 6.63 3.82 -1.46
N ILE A 200 6.02 4.48 -2.45
CA ILE A 200 4.58 4.38 -2.69
C ILE A 200 4.20 2.93 -3.04
N GLU A 201 4.95 2.29 -3.92
CA GLU A 201 4.74 0.92 -4.37
C GLU A 201 4.86 -0.08 -3.21
N GLU A 202 5.93 -0.03 -2.42
CA GLU A 202 6.09 -0.97 -1.30
C GLU A 202 5.01 -0.78 -0.24
N PHE A 203 4.64 0.46 0.08
CA PHE A 203 3.52 0.71 1.00
C PHE A 203 2.19 0.20 0.44
N PHE A 204 1.95 0.31 -0.87
CA PHE A 204 0.75 -0.21 -1.50
C PHE A 204 0.74 -1.74 -1.59
N PHE A 205 1.71 -2.34 -2.28
CA PHE A 205 1.76 -3.78 -2.53
C PHE A 205 2.05 -4.58 -1.26
N ARG A 206 3.05 -4.18 -0.46
CA ARG A 206 3.50 -4.97 0.70
C ARG A 206 2.90 -4.45 2.00
N GLY A 207 2.68 -3.14 2.10
CA GLY A 207 2.07 -2.52 3.28
C GLY A 207 0.56 -2.70 3.35
N VAL A 208 -0.16 -2.60 2.21
CA VAL A 208 -1.62 -2.73 2.14
C VAL A 208 -2.05 -4.08 1.56
N LEU A 209 -1.84 -4.32 0.27
CA LEU A 209 -2.41 -5.48 -0.43
C LEU A 209 -1.98 -6.80 0.21
N LEU A 210 -0.68 -7.00 0.45
CA LEU A 210 -0.15 -8.23 1.04
C LEU A 210 -0.76 -8.47 2.43
N VAL A 211 -0.84 -7.43 3.27
CA VAL A 211 -1.36 -7.55 4.64
C VAL A 211 -2.85 -7.84 4.63
N VAL A 212 -3.64 -7.18 3.77
CA VAL A 212 -5.08 -7.42 3.63
C VAL A 212 -5.33 -8.84 3.11
N ILE A 213 -4.69 -9.24 2.01
CA ILE A 213 -4.83 -10.58 1.42
C ILE A 213 -4.43 -11.65 2.43
N TYR A 214 -3.28 -11.49 3.09
CA TYR A 214 -2.85 -12.41 4.15
C TYR A 214 -3.89 -12.50 5.26
N THR A 215 -4.41 -11.37 5.75
CA THR A 215 -5.37 -11.33 6.85
C THR A 215 -6.69 -12.01 6.48
N VAL A 216 -7.19 -11.77 5.28
CA VAL A 216 -8.41 -12.35 4.74
C VAL A 216 -8.27 -13.86 4.58
N VAL A 217 -7.25 -14.30 3.83
CA VAL A 217 -7.05 -15.73 3.50
C VAL A 217 -6.73 -16.54 4.77
N ARG A 218 -5.98 -15.97 5.71
CA ARG A 218 -5.61 -16.64 6.95
C ARG A 218 -6.81 -17.08 7.78
N ARG A 219 -7.90 -16.30 7.77
CA ARG A 219 -9.12 -16.62 8.53
C ARG A 219 -9.76 -17.93 8.04
N ALA A 220 -9.62 -18.25 6.76
CA ALA A 220 -10.21 -19.44 6.15
C ALA A 220 -9.23 -20.62 6.03
N LEU A 221 -7.98 -20.36 5.62
CA LEU A 221 -7.04 -21.40 5.17
C LEU A 221 -5.76 -21.49 6.02
N GLY A 222 -5.64 -20.68 7.07
CA GLY A 222 -4.47 -20.66 7.95
C GLY A 222 -3.29 -19.86 7.40
N ALA A 223 -2.25 -19.70 8.24
CA ALA A 223 -1.18 -18.73 8.01
C ALA A 223 -0.26 -19.08 6.83
N ARG A 224 0.04 -20.36 6.61
CA ARG A 224 0.97 -20.79 5.56
C ARG A 224 0.40 -20.55 4.16
N VAL A 225 -0.85 -20.98 3.94
CA VAL A 225 -1.55 -20.75 2.67
C VAL A 225 -1.73 -19.25 2.43
N ALA A 226 -2.12 -18.50 3.47
CA ALA A 226 -2.26 -17.05 3.36
C ALA A 226 -0.96 -16.34 2.99
N ALA A 227 0.18 -16.75 3.55
CA ALA A 227 1.50 -16.20 3.20
C ALA A 227 1.83 -16.45 1.73
N PHE A 228 1.66 -17.69 1.28
CA PHE A 228 1.91 -18.07 -0.12
C PHE A 228 1.00 -17.27 -1.08
N VAL A 229 -0.31 -17.28 -0.84
CA VAL A 229 -1.29 -16.58 -1.68
C VAL A 229 -1.00 -15.08 -1.70
N ALA A 230 -0.72 -14.45 -0.56
CA ALA A 230 -0.42 -13.02 -0.50
C ALA A 230 0.83 -12.65 -1.30
N VAL A 231 1.91 -13.43 -1.20
CA VAL A 231 3.15 -13.17 -1.96
C VAL A 231 2.91 -13.36 -3.46
N VAL A 232 2.29 -14.47 -3.87
CA VAL A 232 2.05 -14.77 -5.28
C VAL A 232 1.14 -13.73 -5.91
N VAL A 233 0.00 -13.40 -5.27
CA VAL A 233 -0.95 -12.44 -5.82
C VAL A 233 -0.34 -11.04 -5.89
N THR A 234 0.30 -10.56 -4.83
CA THR A 234 0.89 -9.21 -4.86
C THR A 234 2.07 -9.10 -5.82
N THR A 235 2.87 -10.15 -5.96
CA THR A 235 3.93 -10.22 -6.98
C THR A 235 3.33 -10.20 -8.39
N GLY A 236 2.28 -10.99 -8.64
CA GLY A 236 1.62 -11.03 -9.94
C GLY A 236 1.02 -9.68 -10.32
N VAL A 237 0.34 -8.99 -9.39
CA VAL A 237 -0.21 -7.65 -9.63
C VAL A 237 0.92 -6.63 -9.85
N PHE A 238 2.03 -6.72 -9.09
CA PHE A 238 3.19 -5.85 -9.26
C PHE A 238 3.83 -6.00 -10.65
N VAL A 239 4.06 -7.23 -11.11
CA VAL A 239 4.57 -7.53 -12.45
C VAL A 239 3.60 -7.06 -13.53
N ALA A 240 2.30 -7.36 -13.37
CA ALA A 240 1.27 -6.93 -14.31
C ALA A 240 1.23 -5.40 -14.46
N ALA A 241 1.37 -4.66 -13.36
CA ALA A 241 1.43 -3.20 -13.39
C ALA A 241 2.59 -2.67 -14.25
N HIS A 242 3.76 -3.32 -14.16
CA HIS A 242 4.91 -2.95 -14.99
C HIS A 242 4.66 -3.28 -16.47
N THR A 243 4.08 -4.45 -16.78
CA THR A 243 3.74 -4.82 -18.17
C THR A 243 2.69 -3.92 -18.82
N LEU A 244 1.78 -3.35 -18.02
CA LEU A 244 0.75 -2.43 -18.54
C LEU A 244 1.29 -1.02 -18.78
N ASN A 245 2.43 -0.68 -18.17
CA ASN A 245 3.07 0.62 -18.30
C ASN A 245 4.26 0.63 -19.27
N GLY A 246 4.54 -0.51 -19.92
CA GLY A 246 5.62 -0.64 -20.89
C GLY A 246 5.77 -2.07 -21.40
N ALA A 247 6.33 -2.22 -22.60
CA ALA A 247 6.70 -3.54 -23.10
C ALA A 247 7.89 -4.07 -22.29
N LEU A 248 7.77 -5.27 -21.76
CA LEU A 248 8.81 -5.92 -20.95
C LEU A 248 9.38 -7.14 -21.66
N GLY A 249 10.70 -7.32 -21.56
CA GLY A 249 11.35 -8.58 -21.86
C GLY A 249 11.04 -9.66 -20.83
N TRP A 250 11.38 -10.92 -21.12
CA TRP A 250 11.22 -12.01 -20.15
C TRP A 250 12.14 -11.82 -18.93
N ASP A 251 13.31 -11.20 -19.14
CA ASP A 251 14.32 -10.84 -18.17
C ASP A 251 13.80 -9.78 -17.18
N ASP A 252 13.08 -8.76 -17.66
CA ASP A 252 12.38 -7.79 -16.82
C ASP A 252 11.31 -8.46 -15.96
N VAL A 253 10.47 -9.30 -16.57
CA VAL A 253 9.38 -10.02 -15.88
C VAL A 253 9.94 -10.88 -14.74
N VAL A 254 11.02 -11.62 -14.99
CA VAL A 254 11.69 -12.43 -13.96
C VAL A 254 12.30 -11.54 -12.89
N SER A 255 12.97 -10.45 -13.26
CA SER A 255 13.59 -9.51 -12.31
C SER A 255 12.54 -8.88 -11.38
N TYR A 256 11.45 -8.36 -11.94
CA TYR A 256 10.35 -7.78 -11.15
C TYR A 256 9.63 -8.82 -10.30
N ALA A 257 9.49 -10.07 -10.78
CA ALA A 257 8.95 -11.15 -9.98
C ALA A 257 9.84 -11.47 -8.76
N LEU A 258 11.17 -11.47 -8.94
CA LEU A 258 12.11 -11.67 -7.84
C LEU A 258 12.07 -10.52 -6.82
N VAL A 259 12.03 -9.26 -7.25
CA VAL A 259 11.81 -8.11 -6.35
C VAL A 259 10.47 -8.28 -5.61
N GLY A 260 9.42 -8.59 -6.36
CA GLY A 260 8.13 -9.16 -5.94
C GLY A 260 8.19 -10.00 -4.67
N ILE A 261 8.75 -11.19 -4.88
CA ILE A 261 8.85 -12.28 -3.93
C ILE A 261 9.75 -11.91 -2.74
N VAL A 262 10.93 -11.36 -2.99
CA VAL A 262 11.90 -11.02 -1.93
C VAL A 262 11.30 -9.98 -0.99
N CYS A 263 10.74 -8.89 -1.52
CA CYS A 263 10.08 -7.86 -0.71
C CYS A 263 8.90 -8.43 0.07
N GLY A 264 8.02 -9.22 -0.58
CA GLY A 264 6.86 -9.83 0.08
C GLY A 264 7.25 -10.79 1.21
N MET A 265 8.23 -11.65 0.97
CA MET A 265 8.76 -12.58 1.96
C MET A 265 9.42 -11.83 3.13
N LEU A 266 10.20 -10.78 2.84
CA LEU A 266 10.85 -9.99 3.87
C LEU A 266 9.84 -9.33 4.81
N VAL A 267 8.73 -8.80 4.28
CA VAL A 267 7.65 -8.23 5.11
C VAL A 267 6.94 -9.30 5.95
N LEU A 268 6.66 -10.48 5.40
CA LEU A 268 6.01 -11.56 6.16
C LEU A 268 6.91 -12.09 7.28
N LEU A 269 8.19 -12.33 6.99
CA LEU A 269 9.15 -12.89 7.93
C LEU A 269 9.53 -11.89 9.02
N THR A 270 9.78 -10.64 8.64
CA THR A 270 10.24 -9.61 9.59
C THR A 270 9.10 -8.84 10.24
N ARG A 271 7.89 -8.92 9.67
CA ARG A 271 6.68 -8.20 10.06
C ARG A 271 6.80 -6.68 9.92
N ARG A 272 7.76 -6.20 9.14
CA ARG A 272 8.15 -4.78 8.99
C ARG A 272 8.29 -4.42 7.52
N ILE A 273 7.86 -3.22 7.14
CA ILE A 273 7.86 -2.76 5.74
C ILE A 273 9.20 -2.23 5.27
N TRP A 274 10.00 -1.66 6.18
CA TRP A 274 11.19 -0.89 5.83
C TRP A 274 12.28 -1.70 5.13
N GLY A 275 12.41 -2.99 5.45
CA GLY A 275 13.33 -3.86 4.71
C GLY A 275 12.99 -3.92 3.23
N ALA A 276 11.71 -4.10 2.87
CA ALA A 276 11.27 -4.16 1.49
C ALA A 276 11.43 -2.81 0.77
N VAL A 277 11.06 -1.70 1.43
CA VAL A 277 11.29 -0.34 0.93
C VAL A 277 12.77 -0.13 0.58
N LEU A 278 13.68 -0.47 1.50
CA LEU A 278 15.11 -0.27 1.28
C LEU A 278 15.68 -1.19 0.21
N VAL A 279 15.20 -2.44 0.11
CA VAL A 279 15.60 -3.35 -0.98
C VAL A 279 15.25 -2.75 -2.33
N HIS A 280 14.02 -2.24 -2.47
CA HIS A 280 13.56 -1.65 -3.72
C HIS A 280 14.30 -0.34 -4.04
N ILE A 281 14.51 0.53 -3.05
CA ILE A 281 15.31 1.75 -3.22
C ILE A 281 16.73 1.41 -3.68
N VAL A 282 17.42 0.47 -3.02
CA VAL A 282 18.80 0.09 -3.39
C VAL A 282 18.84 -0.55 -4.77
N PHE A 283 17.87 -1.41 -5.08
CA PHE A 283 17.73 -2.01 -6.40
C PHE A 283 17.64 -0.92 -7.49
N ASN A 284 16.80 0.12 -7.32
CA ASN A 284 16.68 1.20 -8.31
C ASN A 284 17.89 2.15 -8.28
N ALA A 285 18.39 2.52 -7.10
CA ALA A 285 19.54 3.41 -6.94
C ALA A 285 20.79 2.85 -7.63
N THR A 286 21.01 1.53 -7.53
CA THR A 286 22.15 0.88 -8.18
C THR A 286 22.02 0.90 -9.70
N TRP A 287 20.81 0.80 -10.27
CA TRP A 287 20.61 1.02 -11.71
C TRP A 287 20.98 2.44 -12.11
N VAL A 288 20.43 3.44 -11.41
CA VAL A 288 20.71 4.86 -11.69
C VAL A 288 22.21 5.14 -11.61
N ALA A 289 22.90 4.62 -10.60
CA ALA A 289 24.35 4.77 -10.47
C ALA A 289 25.11 4.15 -11.65
N LEU A 290 24.72 2.95 -12.09
CA LEU A 290 25.31 2.29 -13.26
C LEU A 290 25.01 3.08 -14.54
N ALA A 291 23.79 3.58 -14.69
CA ALA A 291 23.35 4.35 -15.85
C ALA A 291 24.10 5.69 -15.96
N THR A 292 24.28 6.39 -14.83
CA THR A 292 25.12 7.58 -14.77
C THR A 292 26.58 7.27 -15.11
N ALA A 293 27.14 6.18 -14.57
CA ALA A 293 28.50 5.78 -14.89
C ALA A 293 28.67 5.46 -16.38
N GLY A 294 27.74 4.70 -16.98
CA GLY A 294 27.75 4.42 -18.42
C GLY A 294 27.66 5.68 -19.27
N THR A 295 26.85 6.66 -18.86
CA THR A 295 26.73 7.96 -19.55
C THR A 295 28.02 8.79 -19.48
N LEU A 296 28.78 8.71 -18.40
CA LEU A 296 30.05 9.43 -18.23
C LEU A 296 31.22 8.78 -18.98
N LEU A 297 31.08 7.49 -19.33
CA LEU A 297 32.13 6.70 -19.98
C LEU A 297 31.91 6.55 -21.50
N SER A 298 30.73 6.94 -22.01
CA SER A 298 30.36 6.96 -23.43
C SER A 298 30.72 8.27 -24.10
#